data_AF-A0A550C2G1-F1
#
_entry.id   AF-A0A550C2G1-F1
#
_cell.length_a   1.000
_cell.length_b   1.000
_cell.length_c   1.000
_cell.angle_alpha   90.00
_cell.angle_beta   90.00
_cell.angle_gamma   90.00
#
_symmetry.space_group_name_H-M   'P 1'
#
loop_
_entity.id
_entity.type
_entity.pdbx_description
1 polymer ?
#
loop_
_entity_poly.entity_id
_entity_poly.type
_entity_poly.pdbx_seq_one_letter_code
_entity_poly.pdbx_strand_id
1 'polypeptide(L)'
;MTYRDLVCRLPYDSDNVSDSRLAFRQATAEPLYHQQDDTYCMKTLYGLRRDRPCVQDVGSVATKAGRCVAFPNLYQHRVSPFELTESHRPGVRRILVFFLVDPSCRIPSATEVPPQQEVWLKHTMYTARSSPHSRLAQLPVELVDAQIALTPGIMSSEEALQTRKELMNERTVRLPDGGETDDEDDFDDASVFTGLDEDDLFSHTFNMCEH
;
A
#
# COMPACT_ATOMS: atom_id res chain seq x y z
N MET A 1 -4.40 14.40 -13.79
CA MET A 1 -4.54 12.93 -13.81
C MET A 1 -5.40 12.54 -12.62
N THR A 2 -6.71 12.37 -12.82
CA THR A 2 -7.64 11.92 -11.77
C THR A 2 -7.84 10.42 -11.94
N TYR A 3 -7.00 9.61 -11.30
CA TYR A 3 -7.31 8.20 -11.14
C TYR A 3 -8.41 8.10 -10.08
N ARG A 4 -9.64 7.85 -10.55
CA ARG A 4 -10.81 7.59 -9.70
C ARG A 4 -10.85 6.11 -9.33
N ASP A 5 -9.73 5.61 -8.83
CA ASP A 5 -9.70 4.23 -8.42
C ASP A 5 -10.50 4.10 -7.13
N LEU A 6 -11.23 2.99 -6.97
CA LEU A 6 -12.02 2.72 -5.77
C LEU A 6 -11.44 1.50 -5.08
N VAL A 7 -11.23 1.61 -3.78
CA VAL A 7 -10.81 0.49 -2.93
C VAL A 7 -12.05 -0.04 -2.21
N CYS A 8 -12.39 -1.31 -2.39
CA CYS A 8 -13.32 -2.01 -1.48
C CYS A 8 -12.51 -2.92 -0.56
N ARG A 9 -12.70 -2.74 0.75
CA ARG A 9 -12.13 -3.60 1.79
C ARG A 9 -13.26 -4.35 2.49
N LEU A 10 -13.19 -5.67 2.50
CA LEU A 10 -14.17 -6.55 3.12
C LEU A 10 -13.46 -7.48 4.13
N PRO A 11 -13.57 -7.21 5.45
CA PRO A 11 -13.30 -8.21 6.46
C PRO A 11 -14.40 -9.25 6.38
N TYR A 12 -14.09 -10.49 6.02
CA TYR A 12 -15.10 -11.55 5.93
C TYR A 12 -15.01 -12.54 7.09
N ASP A 13 -13.86 -12.59 7.76
CA ASP A 13 -13.65 -13.44 8.92
C ASP A 13 -12.78 -12.72 9.95
N SER A 14 -13.17 -12.80 11.22
CA SER A 14 -12.51 -12.12 12.33
C SER A 14 -12.79 -12.92 13.59
N ASP A 15 -11.74 -13.53 14.15
CA ASP A 15 -11.81 -14.29 15.38
C ASP A 15 -10.76 -13.81 16.38
N ASN A 16 -11.16 -13.70 17.65
CA ASN A 16 -10.33 -13.26 18.76
C ASN A 16 -9.58 -11.93 18.55
N VAL A 17 -10.17 -11.00 17.79
CA VAL A 17 -9.61 -9.67 17.52
C VAL A 17 -10.68 -8.62 17.81
N SER A 18 -10.29 -7.56 18.51
CA SER A 18 -11.16 -6.42 18.81
C SER A 18 -11.59 -5.65 17.56
N ASP A 19 -12.74 -4.96 17.66
CA ASP A 19 -13.27 -4.14 16.57
C ASP A 19 -12.28 -3.02 16.21
N SER A 20 -11.75 -3.04 14.99
CA SER A 20 -10.86 -2.01 14.45
C SER A 20 -11.64 -1.01 13.60
N ARG A 21 -11.06 0.19 13.41
CA ARG A 21 -11.62 1.25 12.56
C ARG A 21 -10.67 1.55 11.41
N LEU A 22 -11.23 2.05 10.32
CA LEU A 22 -10.49 2.60 9.19
C LEU A 22 -10.71 4.11 9.19
N ALA A 23 -9.66 4.87 9.47
CA ALA A 23 -9.67 6.32 9.47
C ALA A 23 -9.22 6.85 8.11
N PHE A 24 -9.79 7.97 7.67
CA PHE A 24 -9.51 8.61 6.39
C PHE A 24 -9.15 10.09 6.57
N ARG A 25 -8.21 10.56 5.75
CA ARG A 25 -7.91 11.97 5.55
C ARG A 25 -7.64 12.25 4.07
N GLN A 26 -7.74 13.51 3.68
CA GLN A 26 -7.47 13.93 2.30
C GLN A 26 -6.67 15.23 2.28
N ALA A 27 -5.81 15.39 1.28
CA ALA A 27 -5.20 16.68 0.97
C ALA A 27 -6.27 17.61 0.39
N THR A 28 -6.26 18.87 0.82
CA THR A 28 -7.18 19.90 0.34
C THR A 28 -6.40 21.07 -0.25
N ALA A 29 -7.04 21.83 -1.13
CA ALA A 29 -6.48 23.10 -1.56
C ALA A 29 -6.55 24.13 -0.43
N GLU A 30 -5.69 25.14 -0.50
CA GLU A 30 -5.76 26.27 0.42
C GLU A 30 -7.09 27.04 0.23
N PRO A 31 -7.83 27.36 1.30
CA PRO A 31 -9.09 28.09 1.21
C PRO A 31 -8.94 29.48 0.58
N LEU A 32 -9.69 29.75 -0.50
CA LEU A 32 -9.59 30.99 -1.29
C LEU A 32 -10.18 32.25 -0.61
N TYR A 33 -11.07 32.10 0.36
CA TYR A 33 -11.85 33.20 0.94
C TYR A 33 -11.78 33.21 2.47
N HIS A 34 -10.66 33.66 3.02
CA HIS A 34 -10.53 33.89 4.46
C HIS A 34 -9.79 35.21 4.73
N GLN A 35 -10.14 35.88 5.82
CA GLN A 35 -9.36 37.04 6.27
C GLN A 35 -8.02 36.56 6.80
N GLN A 36 -6.99 37.40 6.61
CA GLN A 36 -5.67 37.14 7.19
C GLN A 36 -5.83 36.97 8.72
N ASP A 37 -5.26 35.88 9.24
CA ASP A 37 -5.27 35.51 10.66
C ASP A 37 -6.62 35.07 11.24
N ASP A 38 -7.63 34.78 10.40
CA ASP A 38 -8.92 34.25 10.84
C ASP A 38 -8.85 32.75 11.18
N THR A 39 -8.13 32.45 12.26
CA THR A 39 -7.94 31.08 12.77
C THR A 39 -9.24 30.42 13.21
N TYR A 40 -10.21 31.20 13.69
CA TYR A 40 -11.51 30.70 14.13
C TYR A 40 -12.33 30.17 12.95
N CYS A 41 -12.45 30.97 11.90
CA CYS A 41 -13.17 30.57 10.68
C CYS A 41 -12.48 29.38 10.00
N MET A 42 -11.14 29.40 9.90
CA MET A 42 -10.37 28.32 9.29
C MET A 42 -10.55 26.98 10.00
N LYS A 43 -10.52 26.97 11.34
CA LYS A 43 -10.76 25.76 12.12
C LYS A 43 -12.22 25.30 12.02
N THR A 44 -13.17 26.22 12.06
CA THR A 44 -14.60 25.90 12.12
C THR A 44 -15.16 25.40 10.78
N LEU A 45 -14.78 26.05 9.65
CA LEU A 45 -15.29 25.70 8.33
C LEU A 45 -14.48 24.58 7.66
N TYR A 46 -13.16 24.62 7.80
CA TYR A 46 -12.26 23.73 7.04
C TYR A 46 -11.55 22.69 7.92
N GLY A 47 -11.61 22.81 9.25
CA GLY A 47 -10.86 21.95 10.16
C GLY A 47 -9.34 22.19 10.13
N LEU A 48 -8.89 23.27 9.49
CA LEU A 48 -7.47 23.56 9.27
C LEU A 48 -6.91 24.49 10.34
N ARG A 49 -5.61 24.34 10.64
CA ARG A 49 -4.86 25.21 11.54
C ARG A 49 -3.77 25.96 10.76
N ARG A 50 -3.40 27.14 11.24
CA ARG A 50 -2.31 27.94 10.66
C ARG A 50 -1.00 27.16 10.68
N ASP A 51 -0.18 27.34 9.65
CA ASP A 51 1.16 26.73 9.51
C ASP A 51 1.16 25.20 9.60
N ARG A 52 0.02 24.56 9.29
CA ARG A 52 -0.11 23.11 9.17
C ARG A 52 -0.38 22.74 7.71
N PRO A 53 -0.04 21.51 7.30
CA PRO A 53 -0.40 21.01 5.98
C PRO A 53 -1.91 21.15 5.71
N CYS A 54 -2.28 21.47 4.48
CA CYS A 54 -3.69 21.50 4.03
C CYS A 54 -4.22 20.07 3.91
N VAL A 55 -4.53 19.47 5.05
CA VAL A 55 -5.04 18.11 5.18
C VAL A 55 -6.25 18.15 6.08
N GLN A 56 -7.34 17.53 5.61
CA GLN A 56 -8.60 17.46 6.34
C GLN A 56 -8.90 16.01 6.72
N ASP A 57 -9.23 15.80 7.98
CA ASP A 57 -9.74 14.53 8.47
C ASP A 57 -11.17 14.32 7.96
N VAL A 58 -11.38 13.20 7.26
CA VAL A 58 -12.69 12.81 6.71
C VAL A 58 -13.49 12.04 7.76
N GLY A 59 -12.81 11.39 8.70
CA GLY A 59 -13.40 10.62 9.79
C GLY A 59 -13.00 9.15 9.75
N SER A 60 -13.69 8.30 10.53
CA SER A 60 -13.38 6.87 10.59
C SER A 60 -14.63 5.99 10.60
N VAL A 61 -14.49 4.79 10.07
CA VAL A 61 -15.57 3.79 10.00
C VAL A 61 -15.15 2.48 10.65
N ALA A 62 -16.06 1.86 11.41
CA ALA A 62 -15.81 0.55 12.00
C ALA A 62 -15.77 -0.55 10.93
N THR A 63 -14.75 -1.41 11.01
CA THR A 63 -14.45 -2.46 10.03
C THR A 63 -14.84 -3.84 10.55
N LYS A 64 -16.15 -4.07 10.59
CA LYS A 64 -16.76 -5.32 11.08
C LYS A 64 -16.74 -6.43 10.05
N ALA A 65 -16.68 -7.68 10.51
CA ALA A 65 -16.85 -8.84 9.65
C ALA A 65 -18.20 -8.78 8.88
N GLY A 66 -18.17 -9.10 7.59
CA GLY A 66 -19.34 -9.06 6.70
C GLY A 66 -19.70 -7.69 6.14
N ARG A 67 -18.89 -6.64 6.39
CA ARG A 67 -19.13 -5.28 5.88
C ARG A 67 -18.05 -4.87 4.85
N CYS A 68 -18.42 -4.64 3.58
CA CYS A 68 -17.51 -3.96 2.64
C CYS A 68 -17.57 -2.45 2.90
N VAL A 69 -16.38 -1.85 2.93
CA VAL A 69 -16.19 -0.39 2.89
C VAL A 69 -15.57 -0.06 1.54
N ALA A 70 -16.28 0.74 0.75
CA ALA A 70 -15.83 1.23 -0.55
C ALA A 70 -15.48 2.72 -0.44
N PHE A 71 -14.28 3.12 -0.86
CA PHE A 71 -13.83 4.51 -0.81
C PHE A 71 -12.89 4.85 -1.99
N PRO A 72 -12.84 6.12 -2.44
CA PRO A 72 -11.89 6.54 -3.45
C PRO A 72 -10.44 6.33 -2.98
N ASN A 73 -9.58 5.78 -3.84
CA ASN A 73 -8.13 5.61 -3.62
C ASN A 73 -7.36 6.95 -3.57
N LEU A 74 -8.08 8.07 -3.57
CA LEU A 74 -7.53 9.40 -3.25
C LEU A 74 -7.43 9.62 -1.74
N TYR A 75 -8.24 8.91 -0.95
CA TYR A 75 -8.21 9.06 0.51
C TYR A 75 -7.03 8.31 1.09
N GLN A 76 -6.23 9.06 1.82
CA GLN A 76 -5.23 8.47 2.68
C GLN A 76 -5.95 7.78 3.85
N HIS A 77 -5.57 6.54 4.16
CA HIS A 77 -6.27 5.76 5.16
C HIS A 77 -5.31 5.08 6.15
N ARG A 78 -5.78 4.92 7.39
CA ARG A 78 -5.07 4.23 8.47
C ARG A 78 -5.99 3.22 9.15
N VAL A 79 -5.50 2.01 9.36
CA VAL A 79 -6.17 1.02 10.21
C VAL A 79 -5.85 1.37 11.65
N SER A 80 -6.86 1.63 12.47
CA SER A 80 -6.69 1.87 13.89
C SER A 80 -6.12 0.63 14.59
N PRO A 81 -5.28 0.81 15.63
CA PRO A 81 -4.77 -0.29 16.44
C PRO A 81 -5.89 -1.20 16.92
N PHE A 82 -5.56 -2.48 17.07
CA PHE A 82 -6.46 -3.50 17.60
C PHE A 82 -5.67 -4.47 18.45
N GLU A 83 -6.36 -5.09 19.39
CA GLU A 83 -5.79 -6.06 20.31
C GLU A 83 -6.57 -7.38 20.24
N LEU A 84 -5.96 -8.44 20.77
CA LEU A 84 -6.62 -9.72 20.99
C LEU A 84 -7.68 -9.57 22.07
N THR A 85 -8.87 -10.15 21.86
CA THR A 85 -9.91 -10.15 22.90
C THR A 85 -9.57 -11.10 24.06
N GLU A 86 -8.88 -12.20 23.76
CA GLU A 86 -8.36 -13.18 24.70
C GLU A 86 -6.85 -13.33 24.47
N SER A 87 -6.04 -12.85 25.43
CA SER A 87 -4.58 -12.80 25.31
C SER A 87 -3.88 -14.17 25.22
N HIS A 88 -4.57 -15.26 25.59
CA HIS A 88 -4.03 -16.62 25.61
C HIS A 88 -4.36 -17.43 24.35
N ARG A 89 -5.10 -16.84 23.40
CA ARG A 89 -5.51 -17.47 22.14
C ARG A 89 -4.99 -16.63 20.97
N PRO A 90 -4.56 -17.23 19.85
CA PRO A 90 -4.23 -16.45 18.66
C PRO A 90 -5.46 -15.72 18.11
N GLY A 91 -5.25 -14.57 17.48
CA GLY A 91 -6.28 -13.82 16.75
C GLY A 91 -6.11 -13.96 15.25
N VAL A 92 -7.22 -13.93 14.51
CA VAL A 92 -7.20 -14.02 13.05
C VAL A 92 -8.15 -12.99 12.47
N ARG A 93 -7.68 -12.24 11.48
CA ARG A 93 -8.51 -11.28 10.74
C ARG A 93 -8.25 -11.41 9.24
N ARG A 94 -9.21 -11.94 8.49
CA ARG A 94 -9.10 -12.15 7.05
C ARG A 94 -9.83 -11.06 6.29
N ILE A 95 -9.10 -10.44 5.36
CA ILE A 95 -9.56 -9.27 4.62
C ILE A 95 -9.37 -9.51 3.14
N LEU A 96 -10.41 -9.20 2.37
CA LEU A 96 -10.36 -9.17 0.92
C LEU A 96 -10.37 -7.71 0.46
N VAL A 97 -9.44 -7.35 -0.42
CA VAL A 97 -9.31 -5.99 -0.96
C VAL A 97 -9.41 -6.02 -2.47
N PHE A 98 -10.25 -5.15 -3.03
CA PHE A 98 -10.40 -4.94 -4.46
C PHE A 98 -9.99 -3.52 -4.82
N PHE A 99 -9.22 -3.40 -5.91
CA PHE A 99 -8.94 -2.13 -6.57
C PHE A 99 -9.74 -2.08 -7.85
N LEU A 100 -10.67 -1.13 -7.94
CA LEU A 100 -11.47 -0.88 -9.11
C LEU A 100 -10.87 0.28 -9.88
N VAL A 101 -10.61 0.06 -11.15
CA VAL A 101 -10.05 1.06 -12.07
C VAL A 101 -11.16 1.57 -12.99
N ASP A 102 -11.10 2.85 -13.35
CA ASP A 102 -11.98 3.44 -14.36
C ASP A 102 -11.78 2.75 -15.74
N PRO A 103 -12.79 2.07 -16.31
CA PRO A 103 -12.67 1.37 -17.58
C PRO A 103 -12.44 2.31 -18.78
N SER A 104 -12.68 3.62 -18.64
CA SER A 104 -12.36 4.60 -19.68
C SER A 104 -10.86 4.88 -19.78
N CYS A 105 -10.08 4.49 -18.78
CA CYS A 105 -8.63 4.59 -18.76
C CYS A 105 -7.99 3.25 -19.16
N ARG A 106 -7.14 3.28 -20.20
CA ARG A 106 -6.38 2.10 -20.62
C ARG A 106 -5.15 1.96 -19.73
N ILE A 107 -5.16 0.99 -18.82
CA ILE A 107 -3.97 0.60 -18.04
C ILE A 107 -3.23 -0.53 -18.78
N PRO A 108 -1.89 -0.47 -18.88
CA PRO A 108 -1.10 -1.57 -19.42
C PRO A 108 -1.36 -2.84 -18.62
N SER A 109 -1.79 -3.89 -19.32
CA SER A 109 -2.05 -5.19 -18.70
C SER A 109 -0.80 -6.06 -18.70
N ALA A 110 -0.84 -7.18 -17.97
CA ALA A 110 0.19 -8.22 -18.04
C ALA A 110 0.38 -8.83 -19.45
N THR A 111 -0.50 -8.52 -20.41
CA THR A 111 -0.30 -8.85 -21.83
C THR A 111 0.70 -7.91 -22.51
N GLU A 112 0.83 -6.67 -22.05
CA GLU A 112 1.71 -5.65 -22.64
C GLU A 112 3.03 -5.52 -21.89
N VAL A 113 3.05 -5.85 -20.59
CA VAL A 113 4.24 -5.80 -19.76
C VAL A 113 5.02 -7.11 -19.91
N PRO A 114 6.30 -7.08 -20.35
CA PRO A 114 7.11 -8.27 -20.45
C PRO A 114 7.42 -8.86 -19.06
N PRO A 115 7.82 -10.14 -18.97
CA PRO A 115 8.23 -10.74 -17.69
C PRO A 115 9.33 -9.89 -17.04
N GLN A 116 9.12 -9.50 -15.77
CA GLN A 116 10.11 -8.74 -15.00
C GLN A 116 11.04 -9.66 -14.19
N GLN A 117 10.59 -10.89 -13.88
CA GLN A 117 11.37 -11.85 -13.11
C GLN A 117 12.26 -12.70 -14.02
N GLU A 118 13.54 -12.79 -13.66
CA GLU A 118 14.54 -13.56 -14.41
C GLU A 118 14.14 -15.03 -14.60
N VAL A 119 13.56 -15.66 -13.56
CA VAL A 119 13.12 -17.06 -13.60
C VAL A 119 12.04 -17.27 -14.67
N TRP A 120 11.13 -16.31 -14.85
CA TRP A 120 10.08 -16.40 -15.85
C TRP A 120 10.62 -16.22 -17.26
N LEU A 121 11.58 -15.29 -17.44
CA LEU A 121 12.25 -15.11 -18.71
C LEU A 121 13.03 -16.38 -19.10
N LYS A 122 13.80 -16.95 -18.14
CA LYS A 122 14.48 -18.24 -18.30
C LYS A 122 13.49 -19.31 -18.72
N HIS A 123 12.44 -19.54 -17.95
CA HIS A 123 11.42 -20.55 -18.27
C HIS A 123 10.83 -20.36 -19.67
N THR A 124 10.53 -19.13 -20.06
CA THR A 124 9.96 -18.80 -21.37
C THR A 124 10.94 -19.10 -22.50
N MET A 125 12.20 -18.69 -22.37
CA MET A 125 13.27 -18.92 -23.36
C MET A 125 13.57 -20.42 -23.51
N TYR A 126 13.66 -21.15 -22.39
CA TYR A 126 13.90 -22.60 -22.40
C TYR A 126 12.72 -23.36 -23.01
N THR A 127 11.48 -23.00 -22.65
CA THR A 127 10.27 -23.59 -23.25
C THR A 127 10.21 -23.34 -24.75
N ALA A 128 10.49 -22.11 -25.18
CA ALA A 128 10.52 -21.75 -26.59
C ALA A 128 11.64 -22.48 -27.34
N ARG A 129 12.80 -22.73 -26.70
CA ARG A 129 13.91 -23.51 -27.25
C ARG A 129 13.58 -25.00 -27.41
N SER A 130 12.80 -25.58 -26.51
CA SER A 130 12.36 -26.97 -26.60
C SER A 130 11.39 -27.25 -27.76
N SER A 131 10.82 -26.20 -28.38
CA SER A 131 9.94 -26.35 -29.53
C SER A 131 10.74 -26.66 -30.82
N PRO A 132 10.42 -27.72 -31.57
CA PRO A 132 11.16 -28.11 -32.79
C PRO A 132 11.16 -27.05 -33.90
N HIS A 133 10.17 -26.15 -33.91
CA HIS A 133 10.02 -25.12 -34.93
C HIS A 133 10.70 -23.79 -34.55
N SER A 134 11.32 -23.72 -33.37
CA SER A 134 11.95 -22.50 -32.87
C SER A 134 13.39 -22.36 -33.33
N ARG A 135 13.77 -21.16 -33.77
CA ARG A 135 15.19 -20.86 -34.08
C ARG A 135 16.07 -20.85 -32.84
N LEU A 136 15.48 -20.72 -31.64
CA LEU A 136 16.20 -20.81 -30.38
C LEU A 136 16.77 -22.22 -30.13
N ALA A 137 16.17 -23.26 -30.72
CA ALA A 137 16.69 -24.63 -30.68
C ALA A 137 18.08 -24.76 -31.35
N GLN A 138 18.40 -23.86 -32.29
CA GLN A 138 19.67 -23.86 -33.01
C GLN A 138 20.79 -23.16 -32.24
N LEU A 139 20.46 -22.42 -31.18
CA LEU A 139 21.44 -21.71 -30.35
C LEU A 139 21.98 -22.63 -29.24
N PRO A 140 23.31 -22.61 -29.00
CA PRO A 140 23.90 -23.16 -27.79
C PRO A 140 23.27 -22.52 -26.54
N VAL A 141 23.17 -23.30 -25.46
CA VAL A 141 22.54 -22.85 -24.19
C VAL A 141 23.23 -21.61 -23.62
N GLU A 142 24.56 -21.52 -23.74
CA GLU A 142 25.35 -20.37 -23.28
C GLU A 142 24.94 -19.05 -23.92
N LEU A 143 24.54 -19.07 -25.21
CA LEU A 143 24.07 -17.86 -25.89
C LEU A 143 22.65 -17.46 -25.46
N VAL A 144 21.84 -18.43 -25.06
CA VAL A 144 20.51 -18.18 -24.50
C VAL A 144 20.63 -17.56 -23.11
N ASP A 145 21.52 -18.11 -22.27
CA ASP A 145 21.79 -17.57 -20.93
C ASP A 145 22.42 -16.18 -21.00
N ALA A 146 23.37 -15.95 -21.92
CA ALA A 146 23.94 -14.62 -22.16
C ALA A 146 22.87 -13.61 -22.60
N GLN A 147 21.94 -14.01 -23.47
CA GLN A 147 20.83 -13.15 -23.90
C GLN A 147 19.91 -12.78 -22.72
N ILE A 148 19.61 -13.74 -21.84
CA ILE A 148 18.80 -13.51 -20.63
C ILE A 148 19.50 -12.50 -19.72
N ALA A 149 20.79 -12.71 -19.45
CA ALA A 149 21.60 -11.83 -18.59
C ALA A 149 21.74 -10.40 -19.16
N LEU A 150 21.71 -10.24 -20.48
CA LEU A 150 21.77 -8.94 -21.16
C LEU A 150 20.41 -8.28 -21.36
N THR A 151 19.30 -8.95 -21.01
CA THR A 151 17.96 -8.40 -21.20
C THR A 151 17.69 -7.31 -20.16
N PRO A 152 17.48 -6.05 -20.56
CA PRO A 152 17.27 -4.95 -19.62
C PRO A 152 15.92 -5.07 -18.91
N GLY A 153 15.87 -4.59 -17.66
CA GLY A 153 14.62 -4.55 -16.87
C GLY A 153 14.20 -5.90 -16.27
N ILE A 154 15.10 -6.89 -16.29
CA ILE A 154 14.91 -8.17 -15.64
C ILE A 154 15.58 -8.13 -14.28
N MET A 155 14.84 -8.56 -13.27
CA MET A 155 15.26 -8.54 -11.88
C MET A 155 15.37 -9.96 -11.34
N SER A 156 16.44 -10.22 -10.59
CA SER A 156 16.57 -11.48 -9.86
C SER A 156 15.60 -11.53 -8.67
N SER A 157 15.29 -12.72 -8.15
CA SER A 157 14.42 -12.82 -6.97
C SER A 157 15.02 -12.14 -5.74
N GLU A 158 16.34 -12.18 -5.58
CA GLU A 158 17.05 -11.57 -4.47
C GLU A 158 17.03 -10.04 -4.57
N GLU A 159 17.31 -9.51 -5.76
CA GLU A 159 17.22 -8.08 -6.04
C GLU A 159 15.79 -7.56 -5.82
N ALA A 160 14.76 -8.30 -6.27
CA ALA A 160 13.37 -7.92 -6.05
C ALA A 160 12.99 -7.87 -4.56
N LEU A 161 13.50 -8.81 -3.76
CA LEU A 161 13.30 -8.82 -2.32
C LEU A 161 14.04 -7.65 -1.65
N GLN A 162 15.25 -7.34 -2.09
CA GLN A 162 16.04 -6.24 -1.58
C GLN A 162 15.39 -4.88 -1.90
N THR A 163 14.98 -4.66 -3.16
CA THR A 163 14.21 -3.48 -3.56
C THR A 163 12.91 -3.38 -2.78
N ARG A 164 12.20 -4.51 -2.56
CA ARG A 164 11.02 -4.52 -1.69
C ARG A 164 11.37 -4.07 -0.27
N LYS A 165 12.46 -4.57 0.33
CA LYS A 165 12.89 -4.19 1.69
C LYS A 165 13.21 -2.70 1.76
N GLU A 166 13.89 -2.17 0.76
CA GLU A 166 14.20 -0.74 0.63
C GLU A 166 12.92 0.11 0.52
N LEU A 167 11.99 -0.27 -0.36
CA LEU A 167 10.70 0.41 -0.51
C LEU A 167 9.87 0.37 0.78
N MET A 168 9.92 -0.74 1.53
CA MET A 168 9.27 -0.82 2.83
C MET A 168 9.92 0.12 3.84
N ASN A 169 11.25 0.15 3.93
CA ASN A 169 11.99 1.05 4.82
C ASN A 169 11.77 2.54 4.48
N GLU A 170 11.73 2.89 3.20
CA GLU A 170 11.38 4.25 2.76
C GLU A 170 9.96 4.66 3.20
N ARG A 171 9.05 3.69 3.25
CA ARG A 171 7.66 3.88 3.66
C ARG A 171 7.47 3.81 5.17
N THR A 172 8.45 3.30 5.92
CA THR A 172 8.45 3.32 7.39
C THR A 172 8.63 4.75 7.89
N VAL A 173 7.68 5.22 8.69
CA VAL A 173 7.71 6.57 9.26
C VAL A 173 8.77 6.63 10.35
N ARG A 174 9.85 7.40 10.12
CA ARG A 174 10.86 7.67 11.16
C ARG A 174 10.31 8.71 12.14
N LEU A 175 10.19 8.32 13.40
CA LEU A 175 9.77 9.23 14.47
C LEU A 175 10.86 10.28 14.73
N PRO A 176 10.51 11.56 14.91
CA PRO A 176 11.45 12.57 15.38
C PRO A 176 11.61 12.44 16.90
N ASP A 177 12.29 11.37 17.33
CA ASP A 177 13.16 11.28 18.52
C ASP A 177 13.54 9.81 18.76
N GLY A 178 14.74 9.43 18.32
CA GLY A 178 15.63 8.52 19.05
C GLY A 178 15.19 7.09 19.38
N GLY A 179 14.26 6.48 18.65
CA GLY A 179 13.96 5.05 18.76
C GLY A 179 14.03 4.36 17.41
N GLU A 180 15.17 3.75 17.09
CA GLU A 180 15.26 2.77 16.01
C GLU A 180 14.35 1.59 16.37
N THR A 181 13.25 1.45 15.64
CA THR A 181 12.47 0.22 15.60
C THR A 181 12.91 -0.49 14.33
N ASP A 182 13.75 -1.51 14.52
CA ASP A 182 14.06 -2.48 13.48
C ASP A 182 12.77 -3.26 13.20
N ASP A 183 11.92 -2.72 12.33
CA ASP A 183 10.74 -3.42 11.80
C ASP A 183 11.22 -4.46 10.77
N GLU A 184 11.97 -5.46 11.24
CA GLU A 184 12.18 -6.73 10.54
C GLU A 184 11.02 -7.69 10.83
N ASP A 185 9.77 -7.28 10.68
CA ASP A 185 8.67 -8.23 10.80
C ASP A 185 7.60 -8.01 9.72
N ASP A 186 7.33 -9.11 9.02
CA ASP A 186 6.28 -9.32 8.03
C ASP A 186 4.98 -8.61 8.44
N PHE A 187 4.42 -7.82 7.51
CA PHE A 187 3.02 -7.40 7.24
C PHE A 187 1.86 -7.58 8.28
N ASP A 188 2.13 -7.98 9.52
CA ASP A 188 1.19 -8.61 10.44
C ASP A 188 1.35 -8.18 11.90
N ASP A 189 2.38 -7.43 12.32
CA ASP A 189 2.42 -6.97 13.72
C ASP A 189 1.95 -5.51 13.92
N ALA A 190 0.81 -5.40 14.59
CA ALA A 190 0.25 -4.17 15.11
C ALA A 190 0.48 -4.14 16.62
N SER A 191 1.73 -4.02 17.05
CA SER A 191 2.07 -3.68 18.44
C SER A 191 3.28 -2.75 18.36
N VAL A 192 3.24 -1.49 18.80
CA VAL A 192 3.07 -1.03 20.18
C VAL A 192 2.74 0.47 20.11
N PHE A 193 1.66 0.96 20.73
CA PHE A 193 1.62 2.36 21.20
C PHE A 193 0.49 2.56 22.23
N THR A 194 0.84 2.48 23.51
CA THR A 194 -0.06 2.85 24.60
C THR A 194 -0.05 4.37 24.77
N GLY A 195 -1.20 5.00 24.51
CA GLY A 195 -1.59 6.30 25.06
C GLY A 195 -1.07 7.54 24.33
N LEU A 196 -1.87 8.10 23.43
CA LEU A 196 -1.86 9.52 23.06
C LEU A 196 -3.27 9.96 22.62
N ASP A 197 -3.55 11.25 22.82
CA ASP A 197 -4.83 11.94 22.68
C ASP A 197 -5.57 11.69 21.34
N GLU A 198 -6.90 11.66 21.38
CA GLU A 198 -7.81 11.42 20.23
C GLU A 198 -7.60 12.39 19.04
N ASP A 199 -6.91 13.51 19.27
CA ASP A 199 -6.60 14.55 18.28
C ASP A 199 -5.39 14.21 17.36
N ASP A 200 -4.67 13.11 17.60
CA ASP A 200 -3.43 12.77 16.88
C ASP A 200 -3.50 11.42 16.13
N LEU A 201 -4.68 11.11 15.60
CA LEU A 201 -4.99 9.82 14.97
C LEU A 201 -4.20 9.49 13.69
N PHE A 202 -3.39 10.42 13.17
CA PHE A 202 -2.60 10.24 11.94
C PHE A 202 -1.12 10.61 12.08
N SER A 203 -0.59 10.77 13.30
CA SER A 203 0.83 11.11 13.48
C SER A 203 1.78 9.98 13.08
N HIS A 204 1.38 8.70 13.21
CA HIS A 204 2.36 7.61 13.30
C HIS A 204 2.10 6.33 12.51
N THR A 205 1.33 6.32 11.43
CA THR A 205 1.40 5.19 10.48
C THR A 205 0.76 5.54 9.16
N PHE A 206 1.54 5.50 8.08
CA PHE A 206 1.09 5.77 6.73
C PHE A 206 1.42 4.60 5.83
N ASN A 207 0.41 3.84 5.44
CA ASN A 207 0.54 2.89 4.35
C ASN A 207 -0.03 3.57 3.10
N MET A 208 0.84 4.27 2.36
CA MET A 208 0.48 4.77 1.04
C MET A 208 0.48 3.59 0.07
N CYS A 209 -0.71 3.15 -0.34
CA CYS A 209 -0.83 2.40 -1.58
C CYS A 209 -0.60 3.38 -2.73
N GLU A 210 0.64 3.53 -3.19
CA GLU A 210 0.92 4.26 -4.41
C GLU A 210 1.28 3.33 -5.58
N HIS A 211 0.78 3.73 -6.75
CA HIS A 211 1.22 3.36 -8.08
C HIS A 211 2.47 4.14 -8.47
#